data_AF-A0A8J7M561-F1
#
_entry.id   AF-A0A8J7M561-F1
#
_cell.length_a   1.000
_cell.length_b   1.000
_cell.length_c   1.000
_cell.angle_alpha   90.00
_cell.angle_beta   90.00
_cell.angle_gamma   90.00
#
_symmetry.space_group_name_H-M   'P 1'
#
loop_
_entity.id
_entity.type
_entity.pdbx_description
1 polymer ?
#
loop_
_entity_poly.entity_id
_entity_poly.type
_entity_poly.pdbx_seq_one_letter_code
_entity_poly.pdbx_strand_id
1 'polypeptide(L)' 'TAEIQAISTTNLATLTTAEIAALTTAQAQALGATGVGALGSDQLRALSTQDVAALTTAEVAAISTDNISLLTTAQVKA' A
#
# COMPACT_ATOMS: atom_id res chain seq x y z
N THR A 1 -6.52 13.63 -1.95
CA THR A 1 -5.15 13.05 -2.00
C THR A 1 -4.18 13.84 -1.15
N ALA A 2 -4.37 15.15 -0.98
CA ALA A 2 -3.61 15.97 -0.03
C ALA A 2 -3.71 15.45 1.42
N GLU A 3 -4.89 14.96 1.84
CA GLU A 3 -5.06 14.37 3.16
C GLU A 3 -4.19 13.13 3.35
N ILE A 4 -4.07 12.28 2.32
CA ILE A 4 -3.26 11.06 2.36
C ILE A 4 -1.77 11.40 2.51
N GLN A 5 -1.29 12.41 1.79
CA GLN A 5 0.10 12.87 1.93
C GLN A 5 0.40 13.50 3.29
N ALA A 6 -0.63 13.96 4.01
CA ALA A 6 -0.49 14.51 5.36
C ALA A 6 -0.54 13.44 6.46
N ILE A 7 -0.87 12.18 6.14
CA ILE A 7 -0.84 11.07 7.11
C ILE A 7 0.63 10.71 7.39
N SER A 8 1.01 10.68 8.67
CA SER A 8 2.35 10.22 9.05
C SER A 8 2.49 8.72 8.76
N THR A 9 3.71 8.28 8.46
CA THR A 9 4.00 6.84 8.22
C THR A 9 3.61 5.94 9.41
N THR A 10 3.73 6.45 10.64
CA THR A 10 3.26 5.74 11.84
C THR A 10 1.76 5.51 11.82
N ASN A 11 0.98 6.48 11.35
CA ASN A 11 -0.47 6.35 11.28
C ASN A 11 -0.89 5.40 10.14
N LEU A 12 -0.14 5.33 9.05
CA LEU A 12 -0.40 4.37 7.96
C LEU A 12 -0.31 2.92 8.42
N ALA A 13 0.66 2.57 9.26
CA ALA A 13 0.78 1.24 9.85
C ALA A 13 -0.37 0.90 10.82
N THR A 14 -1.07 1.92 11.35
CA THR A 14 -2.20 1.74 12.27
C THR A 14 -3.55 1.65 11.58
N LEU A 15 -3.62 1.92 10.27
CA LEU A 15 -4.86 1.80 9.51
C LEU A 15 -5.35 0.36 9.49
N THR A 16 -6.64 0.18 9.67
CA THR A 16 -7.28 -1.13 9.53
C THR A 16 -7.28 -1.56 8.07
N THR A 17 -7.36 -2.87 7.84
CA THR A 17 -7.46 -3.42 6.48
C THR A 17 -8.73 -2.94 5.76
N ALA A 18 -9.80 -2.65 6.49
CA ALA A 18 -11.03 -2.07 5.92
C ALA A 18 -10.83 -0.64 5.43
N GLU A 19 -10.09 0.19 6.16
CA GLU A 19 -9.75 1.55 5.75
C GLU A 19 -8.82 1.56 4.53
N ILE A 20 -7.85 0.64 4.47
CA ILE A 20 -6.99 0.48 3.30
C ILE A 20 -7.78 0.02 2.07
N ALA A 21 -8.68 -0.95 2.23
CA ALA A 21 -9.53 -1.44 1.15
C ALA A 21 -10.55 -0.39 0.66
N ALA A 22 -10.85 0.63 1.48
CA ALA A 22 -11.72 1.74 1.12
C ALA A 22 -11.00 2.87 0.38
N LEU A 23 -9.67 2.82 0.26
CA LEU A 23 -8.92 3.81 -0.51
C LEU A 23 -9.27 3.71 -1.99
N THR A 24 -9.40 4.87 -2.63
CA THR A 24 -9.41 4.93 -4.09
C THR A 24 -8.00 4.70 -4.64
N THR A 25 -7.87 4.22 -5.88
CA THR A 25 -6.57 4.03 -6.53
C THR A 25 -5.72 5.31 -6.59
N ALA A 26 -6.35 6.48 -6.76
CA ALA A 26 -5.64 7.76 -6.70
C ALA A 26 -5.12 8.10 -5.30
N GLN A 27 -5.82 7.67 -4.24
CA GLN A 27 -5.35 7.81 -2.86
C GLN A 27 -4.22 6.82 -2.55
N ALA A 28 -4.31 5.58 -3.04
CA ALA A 28 -3.25 4.59 -2.90
C ALA A 28 -1.95 5.05 -3.57
N GLN A 29 -2.01 5.60 -4.79
CA GLN A 29 -0.85 6.22 -5.45
C GLN A 29 -0.33 7.45 -4.69
N ALA A 30 -1.20 8.20 -4.01
CA ALA A 30 -0.78 9.37 -3.25
C ALA A 30 0.03 9.03 -1.99
N LEU A 31 0.10 7.75 -1.59
CA LEU A 31 0.97 7.30 -0.49
C LEU A 31 2.45 7.45 -0.84
N GLY A 32 2.81 7.26 -2.12
CA GLY A 32 4.19 7.25 -2.56
C GLY A 32 5.03 6.14 -1.94
N ALA A 33 6.31 6.07 -2.33
CA ALA A 33 7.23 5.03 -1.88
C ALA A 33 7.38 4.99 -0.34
N THR A 34 7.46 6.15 0.31
CA THR A 34 7.59 6.25 1.76
C THR A 34 6.35 5.73 2.49
N GLY A 35 5.15 6.03 1.99
CA GLY A 35 3.91 5.54 2.58
C GLY A 35 3.73 4.04 2.38
N VAL A 36 4.01 3.55 1.17
CA VAL A 36 3.93 2.12 0.83
C VAL A 36 4.93 1.29 1.66
N GLY A 37 6.16 1.78 1.84
CA GLY A 37 7.16 1.11 2.67
C GLY A 37 6.86 1.12 4.17
N ALA A 38 5.95 2.01 4.62
CA ALA A 38 5.48 2.05 6.01
C ALA A 38 4.29 1.12 6.28
N LEU A 39 3.68 0.53 5.25
CA LEU A 39 2.58 -0.41 5.42
C LEU A 39 3.06 -1.74 6.00
N GLY A 40 2.28 -2.28 6.93
CA GLY A 40 2.43 -3.65 7.39
C GLY A 40 1.94 -4.67 6.34
N SER A 41 2.22 -5.94 6.59
CA SER A 41 1.80 -7.04 5.71
C SER A 41 0.28 -7.14 5.56
N ASP A 42 -0.48 -6.92 6.63
CA ASP A 42 -1.94 -6.94 6.60
C ASP A 42 -2.51 -5.80 5.75
N GLN A 43 -1.96 -4.59 5.86
CA GLN A 43 -2.37 -3.46 5.02
C GLN A 43 -2.00 -3.70 3.55
N LEU A 44 -0.81 -4.24 3.27
CA LEU A 44 -0.43 -4.58 1.89
C LEU A 44 -1.34 -5.66 1.29
N ARG A 45 -1.76 -6.66 2.07
CA ARG A 45 -2.74 -7.67 1.64
C ARG A 45 -4.14 -7.12 1.45
N ALA A 46 -4.46 -5.99 2.08
CA ALA A 46 -5.75 -5.31 1.92
C ALA A 46 -5.83 -4.44 0.66
N LEU A 47 -4.69 -4.12 0.01
CA LEU A 47 -4.69 -3.45 -1.29
C LEU A 47 -5.35 -4.32 -2.36
N SER A 48 -6.23 -3.71 -3.14
CA SER A 48 -6.83 -4.39 -4.28
C SER A 48 -5.79 -4.68 -5.36
N THR A 49 -6.05 -5.64 -6.23
CA THR A 49 -5.18 -5.90 -7.38
C THR A 49 -5.07 -4.69 -8.32
N GLN A 50 -6.11 -3.86 -8.38
CA GLN A 50 -6.07 -2.63 -9.16
C GLN A 50 -5.10 -1.61 -8.57
N ASP A 51 -5.05 -1.49 -7.24
CA ASP A 51 -4.12 -0.58 -6.58
C ASP A 51 -2.68 -1.08 -6.70
N VAL A 52 -2.47 -2.40 -6.62
CA VAL A 52 -1.15 -3.02 -6.84
C VAL A 52 -0.67 -2.82 -8.27
N ALA A 53 -1.53 -3.01 -9.28
CA ALA A 53 -1.19 -2.76 -10.68
C ALA A 53 -0.91 -1.26 -10.97
N ALA A 54 -1.39 -0.37 -10.11
CA ALA A 54 -1.20 1.06 -10.22
C ALA A 54 0.07 1.56 -9.52
N LEU A 55 0.81 0.69 -8.80
CA LEU A 55 2.06 1.05 -8.15
C LEU A 55 3.17 1.29 -9.18
N THR A 56 3.99 2.28 -8.88
CA THR A 56 5.22 2.57 -9.60
C THR A 56 6.35 1.64 -9.16
N THR A 57 7.40 1.53 -9.98
CA THR A 57 8.58 0.72 -9.65
C THR A 57 9.26 1.17 -8.35
N ALA A 58 9.22 2.47 -8.05
CA ALA A 58 9.79 3.02 -6.82
C ALA A 58 8.99 2.63 -5.58
N GLU A 59 7.65 2.56 -5.70
CA GLU A 59 6.78 2.12 -4.61
C GLU A 59 6.93 0.62 -4.35
N VAL A 60 7.00 -0.19 -5.41
CA VAL A 60 7.26 -1.63 -5.28
C VAL A 60 8.63 -1.88 -4.63
N ALA A 61 9.66 -1.10 -4.99
CA ALA A 61 10.99 -1.20 -4.39
C ALA A 61 11.03 -0.78 -2.91
N ALA A 62 10.05 -0.03 -2.43
CA ALA A 62 9.94 0.37 -1.03
C ALA A 62 9.24 -0.67 -0.14
N ILE A 63 8.59 -1.68 -0.73
CA ILE A 63 7.97 -2.78 0.02
C ILE A 63 9.09 -3.65 0.62
N SER A 64 9.05 -3.90 1.92
CA SER A 64 10.02 -4.77 2.58
C SER A 64 9.96 -6.20 2.00
N THR A 65 11.11 -6.86 1.93
CA THR A 65 11.19 -8.24 1.41
C THR A 65 10.35 -9.22 2.24
N ASP A 66 10.25 -8.98 3.54
CA ASP A 66 9.41 -9.76 4.44
C ASP A 66 7.94 -9.65 4.03
N ASN A 67 7.48 -8.44 3.68
CA ASN A 67 6.11 -8.22 3.23
C ASN A 67 5.86 -8.76 1.81
N ILE A 68 6.84 -8.70 0.91
CA ILE A 68 6.70 -9.28 -0.45
C ILE A 68 6.38 -10.78 -0.36
N SER A 69 6.99 -11.49 0.59
CA SER A 69 6.73 -12.93 0.79
C SER A 69 5.30 -13.24 1.26
N LEU A 70 4.58 -12.24 1.77
CA LEU A 70 3.24 -12.37 2.34
C LEU A 70 2.13 -11.88 1.40
N LEU A 71 2.50 -11.33 0.23
CA LEU A 71 1.55 -10.94 -0.81
C LEU A 71 0.80 -12.15 -1.36
N THR A 72 -0.44 -11.91 -1.77
CA THR A 72 -1.24 -12.96 -2.41
C THR A 72 -0.79 -13.21 -3.85
N THR A 73 -1.07 -14.39 -4.38
CA THR A 73 -0.78 -14.72 -5.79
C THR A 73 -1.52 -13.81 -6.76
N ALA A 74 -2.70 -13.32 -6.39
CA ALA A 74 -3.47 -12.37 -7.18
C ALA A 74 -2.78 -11.00 -7.27
N GLN A 75 -2.20 -10.53 -6.15
CA GLN A 75 -1.46 -9.26 -6.11
C GLN A 75 -0.13 -9.35 -6.87
N VAL A 76 0.58 -10.49 -6.79
CA VAL A 76 1.82 -10.70 -7.57
C VAL A 76 1.56 -10.78 -9.08
N LYS A 77 0.35 -11.20 -9.49
CA LYS A 77 -0.06 -11.29 -10.90
C LYS A 77 -0.54 -9.96 -11.48
N ALA A 78 -1.01 -9.06 -10.63
CA ALA A 78 -1.59 -7.77 -11.01
C ALA A 78 -0.56 -6.89 -11.74
#